data_AF-A0AAW9EDY4-F1
#
_entry.id   AF-A0AAW9EDY4-F1
#
_cell.length_a   1.000
_cell.length_b   1.000
_cell.length_c   1.000
_cell.angle_alpha   90.00
_cell.angle_beta   90.00
_cell.angle_gamma   90.00
#
_symmetry.space_group_name_H-M   'P 1'
#
loop_
_entity.id
_entity.type
_entity.pdbx_description
1 polymer ?
#
loop_
_entity_poly.entity_id
_entity_poly.type
_entity_poly.pdbx_seq_one_letter_code
_entity_poly.pdbx_strand_id
1 'polypeptide(L)' 'QGIVQRTLASKSLSEGQKGALLTAVLKMLDPLILVLPGVIAFHLFQDLPKADMAYPALVNKVMPLPLIGFFSAVLF' A
#
# COMPACT_ATOMS: atom_id res chain seq x y z
N GLN A 1 -15.17 -6.05 8.41
CA GLN A 1 -16.40 -6.88 8.26
C GLN A 1 -16.47 -7.50 6.85
N GLY A 2 -16.41 -6.73 5.74
CA GLY A 2 -16.57 -7.27 4.38
C GLY A 2 -15.51 -8.28 3.87
N ILE A 3 -14.25 -8.19 4.33
CA ILE A 3 -13.18 -9.14 3.91
C ILE A 3 -13.46 -10.56 4.45
N VAL A 4 -13.98 -10.65 5.67
CA VAL A 4 -14.34 -11.93 6.30
C VAL A 4 -15.50 -12.56 5.54
N GLN A 5 -16.52 -11.79 5.16
CA GLN A 5 -17.64 -12.28 4.35
C GLN A 5 -17.20 -12.80 2.97
N ARG A 6 -16.25 -12.13 2.29
CA ARG A 6 -15.68 -12.62 1.02
C ARG A 6 -14.94 -13.94 1.18
N THR A 7 -14.26 -14.12 2.32
CA THR A 7 -13.57 -15.39 2.63
C THR A 7 -14.57 -16.51 2.91
N LEU A 8 -15.65 -16.21 3.63
CA LEU A 8 -16.73 -17.16 3.95
C LEU A 8 -17.61 -17.52 2.74
N ALA A 9 -17.70 -16.65 1.75
CA ALA A 9 -18.41 -16.88 0.48
C ALA A 9 -17.60 -17.74 -0.53
N SER A 10 -16.44 -18.26 -0.13
CA SER A 10 -15.60 -19.09 -0.99
C SER A 10 -16.23 -20.45 -1.29
N LYS A 11 -15.82 -21.08 -2.39
CA LYS A 11 -16.37 -22.35 -2.89
C LYS A 11 -16.27 -23.49 -1.86
N SER A 12 -15.25 -23.47 -0.99
CA SER A 12 -15.07 -24.41 0.11
C SER A 12 -14.15 -23.82 1.17
N LEU A 13 -14.18 -24.38 2.39
CA LEU A 13 -13.28 -23.97 3.48
C LEU A 13 -11.80 -24.01 3.08
N SER A 14 -11.38 -25.05 2.35
CA SER A 14 -10.00 -25.20 1.88
C SER A 14 -9.59 -24.08 0.93
N GLU A 15 -10.48 -23.68 0.01
CA GLU A 15 -10.21 -22.57 -0.91
C GLU A 15 -10.19 -21.21 -0.19
N GLY A 16 -11.08 -21.00 0.78
CA GLY A 16 -11.07 -19.80 1.63
C GLY A 16 -9.77 -19.68 2.43
N GLN A 17 -9.27 -20.77 2.99
CA GLN A 17 -8.00 -20.81 3.72
C GLN A 17 -6.80 -20.52 2.82
N LYS A 18 -6.74 -21.11 1.61
CA LYS A 18 -5.68 -20.80 0.63
C LYS A 18 -5.68 -19.32 0.24
N GLY A 19 -6.85 -18.75 -0.03
CA GLY A 19 -6.99 -17.32 -0.34
C GLY A 19 -6.56 -16.41 0.81
N ALA A 20 -6.91 -16.78 2.05
CA ALA A 20 -6.47 -16.06 3.24
C ALA A 20 -4.95 -16.13 3.43
N LEU A 21 -4.34 -17.30 3.22
CA LEU A 21 -2.91 -17.50 3.36
C LEU A 21 -2.13 -16.75 2.28
N LEU A 22 -2.60 -16.76 1.03
CA LEU A 22 -2.05 -15.94 -0.05
C LEU A 22 -2.12 -14.45 0.29
N THR A 23 -3.27 -13.99 0.80
CA THR A 23 -3.45 -12.60 1.21
C THR A 23 -2.48 -12.22 2.32
N ALA A 24 -2.27 -13.10 3.31
CA ALA A 24 -1.32 -12.87 4.39
C ALA A 24 0.12 -12.75 3.88
N VAL A 25 0.52 -13.61 2.93
CA VAL A 25 1.84 -13.53 2.29
C VAL A 25 2.00 -12.20 1.54
N LEU A 26 1.01 -11.77 0.77
CA LEU A 26 1.07 -10.47 0.08
C LEU A 26 1.17 -9.31 1.08
N LYS A 27 0.47 -9.39 2.21
CA LYS A 27 0.47 -8.33 3.23
C LYS A 27 1.80 -8.19 3.98
N MET A 28 2.67 -9.20 3.91
CA MET A 28 4.05 -9.07 4.39
C MET A 28 4.87 -8.08 3.57
N LEU A 29 4.42 -7.69 2.36
CA LEU A 29 5.08 -6.70 1.52
C LEU A 29 4.72 -5.25 1.89
N ASP A 30 3.65 -5.03 2.66
CA ASP A 30 3.19 -3.69 3.04
C ASP A 30 4.30 -2.81 3.65
N PRO A 31 5.22 -3.31 4.51
CA PRO A 31 6.32 -2.49 5.03
C PRO A 31 7.30 -2.02 3.94
N LEU A 32 7.52 -2.82 2.90
CA LEU A 32 8.41 -2.44 1.80
C LEU A 32 7.78 -1.36 0.92
N ILE A 33 6.47 -1.44 0.69
CA ILE A 33 5.76 -0.56 -0.24
C ILE A 33 5.30 0.73 0.45
N LEU A 34 4.96 0.69 1.74
CA LEU A 34 4.39 1.84 2.47
C LEU A 34 5.32 2.42 3.53
N VAL A 35 6.00 1.58 4.32
CA VAL A 35 6.82 2.05 5.45
C VAL A 35 8.18 2.57 4.97
N LEU A 36 8.86 1.82 4.10
CA LEU A 36 10.19 2.19 3.61
C LEU A 36 10.20 3.55 2.89
N PRO A 37 9.25 3.87 1.99
CA PRO A 37 9.12 5.21 1.42
C PRO A 37 8.88 6.30 2.47
N GLY A 38 8.11 6.02 3.53
CA GLY A 38 7.92 6.95 4.64
C GLY A 38 9.22 7.27 5.39
N VAL A 39 10.06 6.26 5.64
CA VAL A 39 11.38 6.44 6.27
C VAL A 39 12.32 7.24 5.36
N ILE A 40 12.31 6.97 4.06
CA ILE A 40 13.09 7.73 3.08
C ILE A 40 12.64 9.20 3.05
N ALA A 41 11.33 9.43 3.01
CA ALA A 41 10.74 10.76 3.04
C ALA A 41 11.10 11.52 4.32
N PHE A 42 11.10 10.86 5.48
CA PHE A 42 11.52 11.46 6.75
C PHE A 42 12.95 12.00 6.72
N HIS A 43 13.88 11.32 6.03
CA HIS A 43 15.25 11.81 5.90
C HIS A 43 15.39 12.94 4.87
N LEU A 44 14.60 12.89 3.79
CA LEU A 44 14.67 13.86 2.68
C LEU A 44 13.94 15.17 2.96
N PHE A 45 12.86 15.12 3.75
CA PHE A 45 11.98 16.25 4.00
C PHE A 45 11.90 16.51 5.51
N GLN A 46 12.57 17.57 5.96
CA GLN A 46 12.66 17.90 7.39
C GLN A 46 11.42 18.67 7.90
N ASP A 47 10.73 19.41 7.02
CA ASP A 47 9.58 20.27 7.38
C ASP A 47 8.31 19.90 6.60
N LEU A 48 7.81 18.69 6.77
CA LEU A 48 6.48 18.33 6.24
C LEU A 48 5.38 18.92 7.14
N PRO A 49 4.38 19.63 6.58
CA PRO A 49 3.26 20.18 7.34
C PRO A 49 2.42 19.11 8.06
N LYS A 50 2.39 17.89 7.53
CA LYS A 50 1.69 16.71 8.07
C LYS A 50 2.48 15.45 7.72
N ALA A 51 2.55 14.50 8.65
CA ALA A 51 3.25 13.22 8.45
C ALA A 51 2.72 12.44 7.24
N ASP A 52 1.40 12.45 7.01
CA ASP A 52 0.76 11.73 5.90
C ASP A 52 1.16 12.25 4.51
N MET A 53 1.77 13.44 4.44
CA MET A 53 2.28 14.02 3.19
C MET A 53 3.62 13.42 2.76
N ALA A 54 4.26 12.61 3.60
CA ALA A 54 5.57 12.03 3.33
C ALA A 54 5.57 11.18 2.05
N TYR A 55 4.56 10.33 1.87
CA TYR A 55 4.49 9.42 0.73
C TYR A 55 4.17 10.15 -0.59
N PRO A 56 3.15 11.03 -0.66
CA PRO A 56 2.91 11.86 -1.84
C PRO A 56 4.09 12.78 -2.21
N ALA A 57 4.78 13.36 -1.22
CA ALA A 57 5.93 14.23 -1.48
C ALA A 57 7.09 13.46 -2.13
N LEU A 58 7.36 12.26 -1.64
CA LEU A 58 8.42 11.40 -2.21
C LEU A 58 8.08 10.95 -3.63
N VAL A 59 6.82 10.57 -3.87
CA VAL A 59 6.31 10.19 -5.20
C VAL A 59 6.51 11.31 -6.21
N ASN A 60 6.11 12.53 -5.87
CA ASN A 60 6.29 13.69 -6.74
C ASN A 60 7.76 14.02 -7.01
N LYS A 61 8.64 13.69 -6.06
CA LYS A 61 10.07 13.97 -6.17
C LYS A 61 10.82 12.94 -7.02
N VAL A 62 10.42 11.67 -6.96
CA VAL A 62 11.18 10.55 -7.56
C VAL A 62 10.61 10.09 -8.89
N MET A 63 9.30 10.17 -9.11
CA MET A 63 8.68 9.63 -10.32
C MET A 63 8.66 10.62 -11.49
N PRO A 64 8.77 10.13 -12.74
CA PRO A 64 8.59 10.95 -13.93
C PRO A 64 7.12 11.37 -14.08
N LEU A 65 6.90 12.56 -14.67
CA LEU A 65 5.59 13.22 -14.80
C LEU A 65 4.41 12.29 -15.19
N PRO A 66 4.50 11.43 -16.23
CA PRO A 66 3.37 10.56 -16.59
C PRO A 66 3.02 9.52 -15.52
N LEU A 67 3.98 9.07 -14.71
CA LEU A 67 3.77 8.07 -13.67
C LEU A 67 3.17 8.65 -12.38
N ILE A 68 3.39 9.93 -12.11
CA ILE A 68 2.77 10.63 -10.98
C ILE A 68 1.24 10.62 -11.10
N GLY A 69 0.73 10.93 -12.30
CA GLY A 69 -0.71 10.92 -12.58
C GLY A 69 -1.32 9.53 -12.45
N PHE A 70 -0.66 8.52 -13.02
CA PHE A 70 -1.07 7.12 -12.89
C PHE A 70 -1.11 6.67 -11.43
N PHE A 71 -0.07 6.95 -10.66
CA PHE A 71 0.01 6.59 -9.26
C PHE A 71 -1.08 7.27 -8.42
N SER A 72 -1.34 8.54 -8.69
CA SER A 72 -2.42 9.29 -8.03
C SER A 72 -3.77 8.63 -8.32
N ALA A 73 -4.02 8.22 -9.57
CA ALA A 73 -5.25 7.52 -9.95
C ALA A 73 -5.41 6.11 -9.33
N VAL A 74 -4.33 5.46 -8.89
CA VAL A 74 -4.41 4.15 -8.21
C VAL A 74 -4.68 4.31 -6.71
N LEU A 75 -4.26 5.42 -6.10
CA LEU A 75 -4.47 5.70 -4.67
C LEU A 75 -5.86 6.27 -4.33
N PHE A 76 -6.54 6.89 -5.31
CA PHE A 76 -7.87 7.50 -5.16
C PHE A 76 -8.95 6.69 -5.87
#